data_AF-A0A562XAA7-F1
#
_entry.id   AF-A0A562XAA7-F1
#
_cell.length_a   1.000
_cell.length_b   1.000
_cell.length_c   1.000
_cell.angle_alpha   90.00
_cell.angle_beta   90.00
_cell.angle_gamma   90.00
#
_symmetry.space_group_name_H-M   'P 1'
#
loop_
_entity.id
_entity.type
_entity.pdbx_description
1 polymer ?
#
loop_
_entity_poly.entity_id
_entity_poly.type
_entity_poly.pdbx_seq_one_letter_code
_entity_poly.pdbx_strand_id
1 'polypeptide(L)'
;MNYEKDITELKKWFINEKNADEQDFNDFLEYCQWRGMLNKDAKFIDKLPFTKTNASKLFKEFSSPVKRTAKLLGLTYKELAKELGYSEPALKSAVAKDKVSSPMLMTLNLLLENKALKDEIQDLKAKFNNLKETLNSIK
;
A
#
# COMPACT_ATOMS: atom_id res chain seq x y z
N MET A 1 22.19 16.86 1.57
CA MET A 1 21.09 16.89 2.57
C MET A 1 20.58 15.46 2.64
N ASN A 2 20.69 14.81 3.80
CA ASN A 2 20.74 13.36 3.91
C ASN A 2 19.34 12.73 3.85
N TYR A 3 18.97 12.22 2.67
CA TYR A 3 17.64 11.63 2.37
C TYR A 3 17.26 10.48 3.31
N GLU A 4 18.23 9.76 3.85
CA GLU A 4 17.99 8.68 4.83
C GLU A 4 17.45 9.21 6.16
N LYS A 5 17.76 10.47 6.50
CA LYS A 5 17.32 11.10 7.75
C LYS A 5 15.82 11.39 7.73
N ASP A 6 15.27 11.80 6.58
CA ASP A 6 13.86 12.17 6.44
C ASP A 6 12.92 10.95 6.49
N ILE A 7 13.29 9.82 5.87
CA ILE A 7 12.51 8.57 5.95
C ILE A 7 12.60 7.96 7.34
N THR A 8 13.78 7.98 7.97
CA THR A 8 13.97 7.46 9.33
C THR A 8 13.14 8.25 10.34
N GLU A 9 13.08 9.57 10.19
CA GLU A 9 12.23 10.44 11.01
C GLU A 9 10.74 10.21 10.75
N LEU A 10 10.35 10.01 9.48
CA LEU A 10 8.97 9.66 9.11
C LEU A 10 8.56 8.31 9.70
N LYS A 11 9.44 7.29 9.65
CA LYS A 11 9.21 5.97 10.25
C LYS A 11 9.02 6.09 11.76
N LYS A 12 9.87 6.85 12.44
CA LYS A 12 9.74 7.12 13.88
C LYS A 12 8.43 7.81 14.21
N TRP A 13 8.04 8.84 13.44
CA TRP A 13 6.76 9.51 13.60
C TRP A 13 5.58 8.55 13.40
N PHE A 14 5.64 7.70 12.39
CA PHE A 14 4.59 6.75 12.04
C PHE A 14 4.40 5.68 13.12
N ILE A 15 5.49 5.03 13.54
CA ILE A 15 5.44 3.97 14.55
C ILE A 15 5.03 4.55 15.92
N ASN A 16 5.62 5.67 16.34
CA ASN A 16 5.42 6.20 17.69
C ASN A 16 4.16 7.03 17.85
N GLU A 17 3.79 7.88 16.88
CA GLU A 17 2.63 8.77 17.01
C GLU A 17 1.33 8.14 16.47
N LYS A 18 1.41 7.09 15.63
CA LYS A 18 0.22 6.47 15.00
C LYS A 18 -0.07 5.04 15.43
N ASN A 19 0.76 4.45 16.31
CA ASN A 19 0.60 3.08 16.81
C ASN A 19 0.43 2.07 15.65
N ALA A 20 1.33 2.16 14.69
CA ALA A 20 1.35 1.37 13.46
C ALA A 20 2.64 0.54 13.39
N ASP A 21 2.60 -0.58 12.70
CA ASP A 21 3.74 -1.49 12.59
C ASP A 21 4.64 -1.22 11.36
N GLU A 22 5.65 -2.06 11.17
CA GLU A 22 6.58 -1.92 10.03
C GLU A 22 5.91 -2.22 8.69
N GLN A 23 4.92 -3.11 8.65
CA GLN A 23 4.17 -3.41 7.44
C GLN A 23 3.30 -2.22 7.05
N ASP A 24 2.59 -1.61 8.00
CA ASP A 24 1.81 -0.39 7.76
C ASP A 24 2.69 0.75 7.20
N PHE A 25 3.94 0.86 7.68
CA PHE A 25 4.89 1.84 7.16
C PHE A 25 5.32 1.52 5.73
N ASN A 26 5.61 0.25 5.42
CA ASN A 26 5.96 -0.18 4.06
C ASN A 26 4.80 0.05 3.07
N ASP A 27 3.58 -0.31 3.46
CA ASP A 27 2.37 -0.03 2.68
C ASP A 27 2.17 1.47 2.45
N PHE A 28 2.50 2.30 3.45
CA PHE A 28 2.45 3.76 3.32
C PHE A 28 3.51 4.29 2.34
N LEU A 29 4.72 3.73 2.35
CA LEU A 29 5.74 4.08 1.36
C LEU A 29 5.31 3.66 -0.06
N GLU A 30 4.77 2.46 -0.24
CA GLU A 30 4.24 2.00 -1.52
C GLU A 30 3.10 2.91 -2.01
N TYR A 31 2.21 3.32 -1.11
CA TYR A 31 1.16 4.29 -1.39
C TYR A 31 1.75 5.64 -1.86
N CYS A 32 2.77 6.15 -1.18
CA CYS A 32 3.45 7.39 -1.57
C CYS A 32 4.17 7.26 -2.92
N GLN A 33 4.77 6.11 -3.24
CA GLN A 33 5.35 5.81 -4.55
C GLN A 33 4.30 5.85 -5.66
N TRP A 34 3.16 5.17 -5.45
CA TRP A 34 2.03 5.18 -6.40
C TRP A 34 1.46 6.59 -6.65
N ARG A 35 1.54 7.48 -5.66
CA ARG A 35 1.12 8.89 -5.78
C ARG A 35 2.16 9.78 -6.47
N GLY A 36 3.30 9.23 -6.88
CA GLY A 36 4.40 9.98 -7.51
C GLY A 36 5.16 10.86 -6.53
N MET A 37 5.09 10.57 -5.23
CA MET A 37 5.76 11.34 -4.18
C MET A 37 7.14 10.79 -3.84
N LEU A 38 7.34 9.50 -4.09
CA LEU A 38 8.58 8.76 -3.88
C LEU A 38 9.03 8.13 -5.19
N ASN A 39 10.35 8.03 -5.38
CA ASN A 39 10.94 7.24 -6.45
C ASN A 39 11.03 5.75 -6.04
N LYS A 40 11.52 4.90 -6.95
CA LYS A 40 11.66 3.45 -6.72
C LYS A 40 12.60 3.10 -5.56
N ASP A 41 13.53 3.99 -5.23
CA ASP A 41 14.47 3.83 -4.10
C ASP A 41 13.90 4.44 -2.80
N ALA A 42 12.58 4.70 -2.77
CA ALA A 42 11.88 5.39 -1.68
C ALA A 42 12.42 6.80 -1.35
N LYS A 43 13.13 7.46 -2.27
CA LYS A 43 13.58 8.85 -2.09
C LYS A 43 12.49 9.83 -2.51
N PHE A 44 12.30 10.88 -1.72
CA PHE A 44 11.36 11.96 -2.03
C PHE A 44 11.70 12.65 -3.35
N ILE A 45 10.70 12.73 -4.23
CA ILE A 45 10.84 13.39 -5.55
C ILE A 45 10.73 14.92 -5.39
N ASP A 46 9.93 15.39 -4.43
CA ASP A 46 9.76 16.81 -4.06
C ASP A 46 9.77 16.95 -2.52
N LYS A 47 10.22 18.09 -2.01
CA LYS A 47 10.24 18.46 -0.57
C LYS A 47 8.90 18.98 -0.05
N LEU A 48 8.04 19.53 -0.93
CA LEU A 48 6.71 20.06 -0.59
C LEU A 48 5.72 19.04 0.01
N PRO A 49 5.68 17.74 -0.38
CA PRO A 49 4.69 16.79 0.10
C PRO A 49 4.94 16.21 1.51
N PHE A 50 6.09 16.44 2.15
CA PHE A 50 6.44 15.80 3.43
C PHE A 50 6.70 16.76 4.60
N THR A 51 6.07 17.94 4.57
CA THR A 51 5.89 18.70 5.83
C THR A 51 5.03 17.88 6.80
N LYS A 52 5.18 18.06 8.13
CA LYS A 52 4.37 17.34 9.15
C LYS A 52 2.86 17.45 8.86
N THR A 53 2.40 18.60 8.36
CA THR A 53 1.02 18.84 7.95
C THR A 53 0.60 18.03 6.73
N ASN A 54 1.43 17.98 5.69
CA ASN A 54 1.11 17.23 4.47
C ASN A 54 1.22 15.71 4.70
N ALA A 55 2.24 15.26 5.44
CA ALA A 55 2.35 13.88 5.91
C ALA A 55 1.12 13.45 6.74
N SER A 56 0.60 14.33 7.60
CA SER A 56 -0.63 14.06 8.37
C SER A 56 -1.87 13.91 7.48
N LYS A 57 -2.00 14.72 6.41
CA LYS A 57 -3.10 14.59 5.44
C LYS A 57 -2.98 13.30 4.64
N LEU A 58 -1.78 12.96 4.17
CA LEU A 58 -1.48 11.72 3.46
C LEU A 58 -1.77 10.50 4.34
N PHE A 59 -1.35 10.55 5.60
CA PHE A 59 -1.63 9.50 6.57
C PHE A 59 -3.14 9.34 6.79
N LYS A 60 -3.90 10.43 6.92
CA LYS A 60 -5.36 10.36 7.04
C LYS A 60 -6.03 9.73 5.80
N GLU A 61 -5.47 9.95 4.61
CA GLU A 61 -5.95 9.28 3.40
C GLU A 61 -5.60 7.80 3.40
N PHE A 62 -4.37 7.45 3.79
CA PHE A 62 -3.89 6.08 3.91
C PHE A 62 -4.63 5.28 5.01
N SER A 63 -4.99 5.94 6.12
CA SER A 63 -5.69 5.29 7.23
C SER A 63 -7.10 4.85 6.88
N SER A 64 -7.66 5.32 5.76
CA SER A 64 -8.92 4.79 5.25
C SER A 64 -8.68 3.45 4.53
N PRO A 65 -9.19 2.32 5.07
CA PRO A 65 -8.91 0.99 4.51
C PRO A 65 -9.32 0.88 3.04
N VAL A 66 -10.46 1.46 2.68
CA VAL A 66 -10.96 1.47 1.29
C VAL A 66 -10.03 2.27 0.37
N LYS A 67 -9.61 3.48 0.78
CA LYS A 67 -8.75 4.32 -0.07
C LYS A 67 -7.39 3.67 -0.29
N ARG A 68 -6.83 3.10 0.78
CA ARG A 68 -5.58 2.35 0.76
C ARG A 68 -5.67 1.17 -0.20
N THR A 69 -6.64 0.27 0.00
CA THR A 69 -6.79 -0.93 -0.82
C THR A 69 -7.02 -0.60 -2.29
N ALA A 70 -7.88 0.39 -2.61
CA ALA A 70 -8.08 0.81 -4.00
C ALA A 70 -6.77 1.23 -4.67
N LYS A 71 -5.90 1.94 -3.95
CA LYS A 71 -4.62 2.42 -4.49
C LYS A 71 -3.58 1.32 -4.60
N LEU A 72 -3.41 0.50 -3.57
CA LEU A 72 -2.45 -0.62 -3.59
C LEU A 72 -2.77 -1.65 -4.68
N LEU A 73 -4.05 -1.87 -4.95
CA LEU A 73 -4.49 -2.79 -6.00
C LEU A 73 -4.58 -2.14 -7.39
N GLY A 74 -4.37 -0.82 -7.49
CA GLY A 74 -4.56 -0.09 -8.75
C GLY A 74 -6.01 -0.09 -9.27
N LEU A 75 -7.00 -0.24 -8.39
CA LEU A 75 -8.42 -0.38 -8.74
C LEU A 75 -9.17 0.96 -8.59
N THR A 76 -10.14 1.16 -9.48
CA THR A 76 -11.20 2.17 -9.26
C THR A 76 -12.12 1.74 -8.12
N TYR A 77 -12.87 2.68 -7.52
CA TYR A 77 -13.86 2.32 -6.49
C TYR A 77 -14.97 1.42 -7.03
N LYS A 78 -15.26 1.49 -8.33
CA LYS A 78 -16.23 0.62 -8.98
C LYS A 78 -15.73 -0.82 -9.04
N GLU A 79 -14.47 -1.01 -9.43
CA GLU A 79 -13.84 -2.34 -9.48
C GLU A 79 -13.64 -2.90 -8.08
N LEU A 80 -13.13 -2.09 -7.14
CA LEU A 80 -12.97 -2.52 -5.76
C LEU A 80 -14.33 -2.91 -5.14
N ALA A 81 -15.39 -2.14 -5.35
CA ALA A 81 -16.72 -2.49 -4.85
C ALA A 81 -17.18 -3.84 -5.41
N LYS A 82 -16.95 -4.10 -6.71
CA LYS A 82 -17.26 -5.37 -7.35
C LYS A 82 -16.50 -6.53 -6.72
N GLU A 83 -15.19 -6.40 -6.52
CA GLU A 83 -14.34 -7.43 -5.88
C GLU A 83 -14.80 -7.73 -4.44
N LEU A 84 -15.25 -6.69 -3.71
CA LEU A 84 -15.73 -6.85 -2.34
C LEU A 84 -17.18 -7.35 -2.25
N GLY A 85 -17.92 -7.44 -3.36
CA GLY A 85 -19.35 -7.79 -3.36
C GLY A 85 -20.28 -6.67 -2.88
N TYR A 86 -19.86 -5.40 -2.96
CA TYR A 86 -20.64 -4.22 -2.61
C TYR A 86 -20.98 -3.36 -3.84
N SER A 87 -21.91 -2.42 -3.67
CA SER A 87 -22.14 -1.37 -4.67
C SER A 87 -21.14 -0.22 -4.50
N GLU A 88 -20.79 0.44 -5.61
CA GLU A 88 -19.92 1.62 -5.58
C GLU A 88 -20.46 2.74 -4.66
N PRO A 89 -21.78 3.05 -4.62
CA PRO A 89 -22.32 4.02 -3.68
C PRO A 89 -22.15 3.62 -2.21
N ALA A 90 -22.30 2.33 -1.87
CA ALA A 90 -22.10 1.85 -0.51
C ALA A 90 -20.64 2.08 -0.06
N LEU A 91 -19.69 1.77 -0.93
CA LEU A 91 -18.28 1.98 -0.68
C LEU A 91 -17.93 3.48 -0.53
N LYS A 92 -18.46 4.35 -1.42
CA LYS A 92 -18.29 5.81 -1.32
C LYS A 92 -18.89 6.38 -0.04
N SER A 93 -20.07 5.90 0.38
CA SER A 93 -20.69 6.34 1.63
C SER A 93 -19.88 5.92 2.85
N ALA A 94 -19.30 4.71 2.86
CA ALA A 94 -18.44 4.26 3.96
C ALA A 94 -17.21 5.16 4.10
N VAL A 95 -16.58 5.54 2.98
CA VAL A 95 -15.45 6.47 2.94
C VAL A 95 -15.84 7.87 3.39
N ALA A 96 -16.95 8.41 2.88
CA ALA A 96 -17.39 9.77 3.19
C ALA A 96 -17.77 9.96 4.66
N LYS A 97 -18.33 8.91 5.29
CA LYS A 97 -18.75 8.91 6.70
C LYS A 97 -17.66 8.45 7.66
N ASP A 98 -16.51 8.03 7.15
CA ASP A 98 -15.44 7.38 7.92
C ASP A 98 -15.96 6.18 8.75
N LYS A 99 -16.86 5.40 8.15
CA LYS A 99 -17.56 4.27 8.77
C LYS A 99 -17.47 3.04 7.87
N VAL A 100 -16.33 2.39 7.91
CA VAL A 100 -16.13 1.06 7.30
C VAL A 100 -16.65 0.01 8.28
N SER A 101 -17.58 -0.83 7.83
CA SER A 101 -18.12 -1.90 8.69
C SER A 101 -17.07 -3.00 8.91
N SER A 102 -17.18 -3.73 10.02
CA SER A 102 -16.28 -4.87 10.31
C SER A 102 -16.24 -5.91 9.17
N PRO A 103 -17.38 -6.32 8.57
CA PRO A 103 -17.35 -7.23 7.41
C PRO A 103 -16.60 -6.65 6.20
N MET A 104 -16.82 -5.37 5.88
CA MET A 104 -16.12 -4.72 4.76
C MET A 104 -14.61 -4.64 5.01
N LEU A 105 -14.21 -4.33 6.24
CA LEU A 105 -12.80 -4.34 6.65
C LEU A 105 -12.17 -5.73 6.48
N MET A 106 -12.87 -6.77 6.92
CA MET A 106 -12.40 -8.16 6.75
C MET A 106 -12.20 -8.50 5.28
N THR A 107 -13.16 -8.18 4.41
CA THR A 107 -13.04 -8.45 2.96
C THR A 107 -11.90 -7.66 2.30
N LEU A 108 -11.68 -6.40 2.71
CA LEU A 108 -10.55 -5.59 2.25
C LEU A 108 -9.21 -6.22 2.63
N ASN A 109 -9.08 -6.71 3.87
CA ASN A 109 -7.87 -7.36 4.35
C ASN A 109 -7.60 -8.66 3.60
N LEU A 110 -8.63 -9.50 3.42
CA LEU A 110 -8.53 -10.73 2.64
C LEU A 110 -8.10 -10.48 1.18
N LEU A 111 -8.58 -9.39 0.58
CA LEU A 111 -8.21 -9.04 -0.78
C LEU A 111 -6.73 -8.62 -0.89
N LEU A 112 -6.23 -7.86 0.09
CA LEU A 112 -4.81 -7.48 0.17
C LEU A 112 -3.92 -8.70 0.41
N GLU A 113 -4.27 -9.56 1.36
CA GLU A 113 -3.56 -10.81 1.64
C GLU A 113 -3.53 -11.71 0.40
N ASN A 114 -4.65 -11.83 -0.32
CA ASN A 114 -4.72 -12.60 -1.56
C ASN A 114 -3.77 -12.06 -2.63
N LYS A 115 -3.62 -10.73 -2.76
CA LYS A 115 -2.64 -10.13 -3.66
C LYS A 115 -1.21 -10.47 -3.22
N ALA A 116 -0.88 -10.29 -1.95
CA ALA A 116 0.46 -10.58 -1.43
C ALA A 116 0.86 -12.05 -1.68
N LEU A 117 -0.05 -12.99 -1.42
CA LEU A 117 0.16 -14.41 -1.70
C LEU A 117 0.35 -14.70 -3.20
N LYS A 118 -0.41 -14.03 -4.08
CA LYS A 118 -0.24 -14.17 -5.54
C LYS A 118 1.11 -13.65 -6.01
N ASP A 119 1.55 -12.52 -5.46
CA ASP A 119 2.85 -11.92 -5.79
C ASP A 119 4.00 -12.84 -5.33
N GLU A 120 3.91 -13.42 -4.12
CA GLU A 120 4.87 -14.39 -3.61
C GLU A 120 4.94 -15.65 -4.49
N ILE A 121 3.79 -16.20 -4.88
CA ILE A 121 3.74 -17.36 -5.78
C ILE A 121 4.38 -17.03 -7.14
N GLN A 122 4.18 -15.82 -7.66
CA GLN A 122 4.77 -15.40 -8.92
C GLN A 122 6.29 -15.27 -8.82
N ASP A 123 6.80 -14.68 -7.74
CA ASP A 123 8.23 -14.58 -7.47
C ASP A 123 8.90 -15.96 -7.32
N LEU A 124 8.27 -16.86 -6.57
CA LEU A 124 8.75 -18.25 -6.43
C LEU A 124 8.80 -18.98 -7.77
N LYS A 125 7.78 -18.82 -8.61
CA LYS A 125 7.77 -19.38 -9.98
C LYS A 125 8.89 -18.82 -10.84
N ALA A 126 9.13 -17.50 -10.79
CA ALA A 126 10.21 -16.86 -11.53
C ALA A 126 11.59 -17.40 -11.10
N LYS A 127 11.82 -17.50 -9.78
CA LYS A 127 13.05 -18.09 -9.23
C LYS A 127 13.26 -19.54 -9.66
N PHE A 128 12.20 -20.35 -9.62
CA PHE A 128 12.27 -21.75 -10.06
C PHE A 128 12.59 -21.89 -11.56
N ASN A 129 11.97 -21.07 -12.40
CA ASN A 129 12.25 -21.06 -13.84
C ASN A 129 13.70 -20.66 -14.13
N ASN A 130 14.20 -19.60 -13.48
CA ASN A 130 15.59 -19.17 -13.62
C ASN A 130 16.58 -20.27 -13.20
N LEU A 131 16.30 -20.99 -12.12
CA LEU A 131 17.11 -22.14 -11.67
C LEU A 131 17.11 -23.26 -12.72
N LYS A 132 15.94 -23.58 -13.27
CA LYS A 132 15.79 -24.61 -14.31
C LYS A 132 16.57 -24.25 -15.58
N GLU A 133 16.50 -23.00 -16.02
CA GLU A 133 17.26 -22.49 -17.17
C GLU A 133 18.76 -22.56 -16.92
N THR A 134 19.21 -22.13 -15.73
CA THR A 134 20.61 -22.21 -15.33
C THR A 134 21.12 -23.64 -15.35
N LEU A 135 20.39 -24.59 -14.77
CA LEU A 135 20.76 -26.01 -14.77
C LEU A 135 20.82 -26.61 -16.18
N ASN A 136 19.93 -26.20 -17.07
CA ASN A 136 19.96 -26.66 -18.46
C ASN A 136 21.12 -26.06 -19.25
N SER A 137 21.61 -24.87 -18.90
CA SER A 137 22.74 -24.22 -19.57
C SER A 137 24.12 -24.79 -19.17
N ILE A 138 24.18 -25.57 -18.08
CA ILE A 138 25.40 -26.21 -17.56
C ILE A 138 25.56 -27.65 -18.10
N LYS A 139 24.51 -28.21 -18.71
CA LYS A 139 24.56 -29.51 -19.40
C LYS A 139 24.98 -29.33 -20.85
#